data_AF-A0A919Y5K1-F1
#
_entry.id   AF-A0A919Y5K1-F1
#
_cell.length_a   1.000
_cell.length_b   1.000
_cell.length_c   1.000
_cell.angle_alpha   90.00
_cell.angle_beta   90.00
_cell.angle_gamma   90.00
#
_symmetry.space_group_name_H-M   'P 1'
#
loop_
_entity.id
_entity.type
_entity.pdbx_description
1 polymer ?
#
loop_
_entity_poly.entity_id
_entity_poly.type
_entity_poly.pdbx_seq_one_letter_code
_entity_poly.pdbx_strand_id
1 'polypeptide(L)'
;MNNASSALKVAAGIFLTIALITIVVILFVSAQEATKTAQNNFSDIQTELSQASFTVYDDTTVSGSQVTNALRKFKDRVEFGIQVKTGKNAAGEWYGDMLRITGTLTNEQYGSVIGASGANISNTWNEKLDEYVNPSGKFKAKVIKDNSNVVRGLVFTQTTVSP
;
A
#
# COMPACT_ATOMS: atom_id res chain seq x y z
N MET A 1 39.73 -62.02 -16.22
CA MET A 1 38.71 -61.83 -15.16
C MET A 1 38.94 -60.64 -14.23
N ASN A 2 40.11 -59.98 -14.22
CA ASN A 2 40.37 -58.86 -13.28
C ASN A 2 39.71 -57.52 -13.67
N ASN A 3 39.40 -57.32 -14.95
CA ASN A 3 38.87 -56.03 -15.45
C ASN A 3 37.37 -55.86 -15.19
N ALA A 4 36.60 -56.95 -15.16
CA ALA A 4 35.15 -56.90 -14.95
C ALA A 4 34.77 -56.53 -13.50
N SER A 5 35.50 -57.06 -12.50
CA SER A 5 35.27 -56.72 -11.09
C SER A 5 35.66 -55.27 -10.77
N SER A 6 36.78 -54.78 -11.33
CA SER A 6 37.20 -53.38 -11.19
C SER A 6 36.22 -52.43 -11.89
N ALA A 7 35.74 -52.77 -13.09
CA ALA A 7 34.72 -51.99 -13.79
C ALA A 7 33.39 -51.91 -13.01
N LEU A 8 32.98 -53.02 -12.37
CA LEU A 8 31.76 -53.07 -11.55
C LEU A 8 31.85 -52.15 -10.31
N LYS A 9 33.02 -52.09 -9.67
CA LYS A 9 33.26 -51.19 -8.53
C LYS A 9 33.22 -49.71 -8.94
N VAL A 10 33.77 -49.37 -10.10
CA VAL A 10 33.72 -48.01 -10.66
C VAL A 10 32.28 -47.63 -11.02
N ALA A 11 31.53 -48.52 -11.66
CA ALA A 11 30.13 -48.30 -12.00
C ALA A 11 29.25 -48.07 -10.76
N ALA A 12 29.46 -48.87 -9.71
CA ALA A 12 28.76 -48.70 -8.43
C ALA A 12 29.07 -47.34 -7.78
N GLY A 13 30.34 -46.90 -7.82
CA GLY A 13 30.74 -45.58 -7.30
C GLY A 13 30.06 -44.42 -8.02
N ILE A 14 30.04 -44.44 -9.35
CA ILE A 14 29.39 -43.40 -10.16
C ILE A 14 27.88 -43.36 -9.87
N PHE A 15 27.23 -44.53 -9.78
CA PHE A 15 25.81 -44.61 -9.47
C PHE A 15 25.49 -43.99 -8.11
N LEU A 16 26.31 -44.29 -7.10
CA LEU A 16 26.16 -43.73 -5.75
C LEU A 16 26.35 -42.21 -5.74
N THR A 17 27.32 -41.68 -6.49
CA THR A 17 27.55 -40.23 -6.57
C THR A 17 26.41 -39.49 -7.26
N ILE A 18 25.85 -40.05 -8.34
CA ILE A 18 24.71 -39.45 -9.04
C ILE A 18 23.49 -39.43 -8.11
N ALA A 19 23.23 -40.54 -7.41
CA ALA A 19 22.15 -40.62 -6.44
C ALA A 19 22.29 -39.55 -5.34
N LEU A 20 23.49 -39.37 -4.79
CA LEU A 20 23.76 -38.35 -3.77
C LEU A 20 23.49 -36.93 -4.28
N ILE A 21 24.03 -36.59 -5.46
CA ILE A 21 23.82 -35.25 -6.06
C ILE A 21 22.34 -35.01 -6.30
N THR A 22 21.61 -36.01 -6.78
CA THR A 22 20.17 -35.89 -7.07
C THR A 22 19.38 -35.58 -5.81
N ILE A 23 19.70 -36.24 -4.69
CA ILE A 23 19.07 -35.97 -3.38
C ILE A 23 19.35 -34.53 -2.94
N VAL A 24 20.60 -34.08 -3.04
CA VAL A 24 20.98 -32.70 -2.66
C VAL A 24 20.24 -31.67 -3.52
N VAL A 25 20.13 -31.91 -4.83
CA VAL A 25 19.40 -31.01 -5.75
C VAL A 25 17.90 -30.96 -5.39
N ILE A 26 17.27 -32.10 -5.10
CA ILE A 26 15.86 -32.13 -4.69
C ILE A 26 15.64 -31.34 -3.40
N LEU A 27 16.51 -31.52 -2.40
CA LEU A 27 16.44 -30.76 -1.14
C LEU A 27 16.66 -29.27 -1.35
N PHE A 28 17.55 -28.89 -2.28
CA PHE A 28 17.81 -27.49 -2.59
C PHE A 28 16.66 -26.83 -3.37
N VAL A 29 16.02 -27.56 -4.30
CA VAL A 29 14.85 -27.07 -5.04
C VAL A 29 13.65 -26.91 -4.11
N SER A 30 13.36 -27.90 -3.26
CA SER A 30 12.23 -27.82 -2.33
C SER A 30 12.39 -26.68 -1.31
N ALA A 31 13.61 -26.43 -0.84
CA ALA A 31 13.91 -25.29 0.03
C ALA A 31 13.72 -23.95 -0.68
N GLN A 32 14.11 -23.84 -1.96
CA GLN A 32 13.89 -22.63 -2.76
C GLN A 32 12.40 -22.39 -3.03
N GLU A 33 11.62 -23.44 -3.30
CA GLU A 33 10.16 -23.33 -3.46
C GLU A 33 9.49 -22.88 -2.17
N ALA A 34 9.85 -23.45 -1.02
CA ALA A 34 9.36 -22.98 0.28
C ALA A 34 9.72 -21.51 0.55
N THR A 35 10.94 -21.10 0.17
CA THR A 35 11.39 -19.70 0.29
C THR A 35 10.59 -18.77 -0.62
N LYS A 36 10.36 -19.16 -1.87
CA LYS A 36 9.53 -18.39 -2.83
C LYS A 36 8.09 -18.27 -2.35
N THR A 37 7.50 -19.36 -1.85
CA THR A 37 6.15 -19.34 -1.27
C THR A 37 6.08 -18.42 -0.05
N ALA A 38 7.08 -18.47 0.84
CA ALA A 38 7.15 -17.56 1.97
C ALA A 38 7.30 -16.08 1.54
N GLN A 39 8.08 -15.80 0.50
CA GLN A 39 8.21 -14.46 -0.08
C GLN A 39 6.89 -13.96 -0.67
N ASN A 40 6.19 -14.80 -1.42
CA ASN A 40 4.88 -14.47 -1.98
C ASN A 40 3.86 -14.19 -0.87
N ASN A 41 3.74 -15.09 0.10
CA ASN A 41 2.86 -14.90 1.26
C ASN A 41 3.20 -13.62 2.05
N PHE A 42 4.49 -13.27 2.17
CA PHE A 42 4.91 -12.05 2.85
C PHE A 42 4.52 -10.79 2.05
N SER A 43 4.66 -10.81 0.73
CA SER A 43 4.20 -9.73 -0.15
C SER A 43 2.69 -9.52 -0.06
N ASP A 44 1.92 -10.61 0.02
CA ASP A 44 0.48 -10.57 0.18
C ASP A 44 0.08 -9.98 1.54
N ILE A 45 0.73 -10.42 2.64
CA ILE A 45 0.54 -9.85 3.98
C ILE A 45 0.87 -8.35 4.00
N GLN A 46 1.95 -7.94 3.33
CA GLN A 46 2.34 -6.52 3.27
C GLN A 46 1.29 -5.69 2.50
N THR A 47 0.71 -6.25 1.45
CA THR A 47 -0.38 -5.64 0.68
C THR A 47 -1.65 -5.52 1.51
N GLU A 48 -2.05 -6.59 2.21
CA GLU A 48 -3.22 -6.61 3.10
C GLU A 48 -3.07 -5.63 4.26
N LEU A 49 -1.90 -5.60 4.91
CA LEU A 49 -1.60 -4.67 6.01
C LEU A 49 -1.60 -3.21 5.53
N SER A 50 -1.09 -2.96 4.32
CA SER A 50 -1.17 -1.64 3.68
C SER A 50 -2.63 -1.23 3.50
N GLN A 51 -3.50 -2.13 3.02
CA GLN A 51 -4.93 -1.87 2.85
C GLN A 51 -5.67 -1.68 4.19
N ALA A 52 -5.41 -2.52 5.20
CA ALA A 52 -6.04 -2.45 6.52
C ALA A 52 -5.72 -1.14 7.26
N SER A 53 -4.53 -0.58 7.03
CA SER A 53 -4.12 0.72 7.60
C SER A 53 -5.02 1.88 7.15
N PHE A 54 -5.73 1.73 6.02
CA PHE A 54 -6.66 2.72 5.50
C PHE A 54 -8.10 2.47 5.97
N THR A 55 -8.48 1.23 6.26
CA THR A 55 -9.81 0.88 6.81
C THR A 55 -10.09 1.59 8.13
N VAL A 56 -9.05 1.87 8.94
CA VAL A 56 -9.18 2.66 10.18
C VAL A 56 -9.73 4.07 9.92
N TYR A 57 -9.58 4.59 8.70
CA TYR A 57 -10.10 5.88 8.31
C TYR A 57 -11.47 5.79 7.63
N ASP A 58 -11.90 4.63 7.14
CA ASP A 58 -13.11 4.53 6.34
C ASP A 58 -14.37 4.76 7.19
N ASP A 59 -15.14 5.79 6.83
CA ASP A 59 -16.34 6.27 7.55
C ASP A 59 -16.14 6.63 9.03
N THR A 60 -14.89 6.82 9.47
CA THR A 60 -14.59 7.24 10.84
C THR A 60 -14.55 8.76 10.99
N THR A 61 -14.75 9.24 12.22
CA THR A 61 -14.56 10.66 12.55
C THR A 61 -13.23 10.83 13.29
N VAL A 62 -12.34 11.62 12.69
CA VAL A 62 -11.00 11.92 13.22
C VAL A 62 -10.88 13.39 13.63
N SER A 63 -9.91 13.72 14.48
CA SER A 63 -9.58 15.11 14.83
C SER A 63 -8.74 15.78 13.74
N GLY A 64 -8.76 17.12 13.68
CA GLY A 64 -7.90 17.87 12.77
C GLY A 64 -6.40 17.60 12.99
N SER A 65 -5.98 17.34 14.23
CA SER A 65 -4.61 16.89 14.51
C SER A 65 -4.27 15.53 13.89
N GLN A 66 -5.24 14.62 13.78
CA GLN A 66 -5.06 13.35 13.07
C GLN A 66 -5.00 13.56 11.55
N VAL A 67 -5.75 14.53 11.01
CA VAL A 67 -5.69 14.92 9.59
C VAL A 67 -4.31 15.46 9.23
N THR A 68 -3.79 16.43 9.97
CA THR A 68 -2.46 17.00 9.69
C THR A 68 -1.32 16.00 9.90
N ASN A 69 -1.48 15.05 10.82
CA ASN A 69 -0.56 13.93 10.97
C ASN A 69 -0.63 12.95 9.78
N ALA A 70 -1.83 12.65 9.27
CA ALA A 70 -1.98 11.82 8.08
C ALA A 70 -1.33 12.48 6.86
N LEU A 71 -1.54 13.80 6.65
CA LEU A 71 -0.87 14.57 5.61
C LEU A 71 0.64 14.41 5.67
N ARG A 72 1.24 14.55 6.87
CA ARG A 72 2.69 14.39 7.04
C ARG A 72 3.16 12.96 6.80
N LYS A 73 2.37 11.96 7.20
CA LYS A 73 2.71 10.54 7.09
C LYS A 73 2.70 10.04 5.64
N PHE A 74 1.81 10.57 4.80
CA PHE A 74 1.59 10.07 3.44
C PHE A 74 2.09 11.00 2.34
N LYS A 75 2.70 12.15 2.68
CA LYS A 75 3.20 13.13 1.70
C LYS A 75 4.20 12.59 0.67
N ASP A 76 4.98 11.58 1.04
CA ASP A 76 6.05 11.02 0.18
C ASP A 76 5.61 9.72 -0.51
N ARG A 77 4.33 9.31 -0.37
CA ARG A 77 3.81 8.15 -1.12
C ARG A 77 3.54 8.55 -2.56
N VAL A 78 4.04 7.72 -3.48
CA VAL A 78 3.78 7.83 -4.91
C VAL A 78 2.36 7.33 -5.23
N GLU A 79 1.67 7.98 -6.15
CA GLU A 79 0.29 7.68 -6.57
C GLU A 79 -0.73 7.73 -5.42
N PHE A 80 -0.49 8.63 -4.47
CA PHE A 80 -1.34 8.76 -3.28
C PHE A 80 -1.71 10.22 -2.99
N GLY A 81 -3.01 10.44 -2.80
CA GLY A 81 -3.57 11.77 -2.59
C GLY A 81 -4.36 11.89 -1.30
N ILE A 82 -4.25 13.04 -0.63
CA ILE A 82 -5.16 13.39 0.48
C ILE A 82 -5.89 14.68 0.13
N GLN A 83 -7.22 14.63 0.09
CA GLN A 83 -8.05 15.83 -0.02
C GLN A 83 -8.55 16.25 1.36
N VAL A 84 -8.42 17.53 1.71
CA VAL A 84 -8.97 18.08 2.95
C VAL A 84 -9.99 19.18 2.61
N LYS A 85 -11.24 18.96 3.01
CA LYS A 85 -12.33 19.93 2.95
C LYS A 85 -12.53 20.53 4.32
N THR A 86 -12.29 21.83 4.44
CA THR A 86 -12.45 22.59 5.67
C THR A 86 -13.79 23.34 5.63
N GLY A 87 -14.22 23.90 6.76
CA GLY A 87 -15.40 24.77 6.81
C GLY A 87 -15.23 26.07 6.01
N LYS A 88 -13.98 26.51 5.76
CA LYS A 88 -13.67 27.69 4.93
C LYS A 88 -13.52 27.32 3.45
N ASN A 89 -12.93 26.16 3.14
CA ASN A 89 -12.77 25.63 1.79
C ASN A 89 -13.59 24.35 1.60
N ALA A 90 -14.84 24.52 1.15
CA ALA A 90 -15.76 23.41 0.89
C ALA A 90 -15.41 22.60 -0.38
N ALA A 91 -14.72 23.21 -1.34
CA ALA A 91 -14.21 22.50 -2.53
C ALA A 91 -13.11 21.50 -2.13
N GLY A 92 -12.32 21.87 -1.13
CA GLY A 92 -11.22 21.11 -0.56
C GLY A 92 -9.93 21.26 -1.34
N GLU A 93 -8.83 21.14 -0.62
CA GLU A 93 -7.48 21.22 -1.16
C GLU A 93 -6.85 19.82 -1.22
N TRP A 94 -6.19 19.50 -2.34
CA TRP A 94 -5.44 18.25 -2.49
C TRP A 94 -4.00 18.42 -2.02
N TYR A 95 -3.48 17.42 -1.32
CA TYR A 95 -2.09 17.31 -0.92
C TYR A 95 -1.52 15.99 -1.44
N GLY A 96 -0.35 16.04 -2.08
CA GLY A 96 0.19 14.90 -2.82
C GLY A 96 -0.43 14.81 -4.21
N ASP A 97 -0.78 13.60 -4.66
CA ASP A 97 -1.38 13.41 -5.97
C ASP A 97 -2.88 13.76 -5.97
N MET A 98 -3.33 14.46 -7.01
CA MET A 98 -4.74 14.74 -7.24
C MET A 98 -5.42 13.50 -7.83
N LEU A 99 -6.49 13.04 -7.16
CA LEU A 99 -7.24 11.88 -7.60
C LEU A 99 -8.57 12.29 -8.23
N ARG A 100 -8.99 11.53 -9.23
CA ARG A 100 -10.29 11.72 -9.84
C ARG A 100 -11.38 11.11 -8.98
N ILE A 101 -12.05 11.97 -8.22
CA ILE A 101 -13.20 11.61 -7.37
C ILE A 101 -14.54 12.10 -7.93
N THR A 102 -14.52 12.78 -9.09
CA THR A 102 -15.70 13.29 -9.76
C THR A 102 -16.34 12.18 -10.61
N GLY A 103 -17.42 11.59 -10.12
CA GLY A 103 -18.19 10.56 -10.83
C GLY A 103 -18.74 9.49 -9.90
N THR A 104 -19.51 8.56 -10.46
CA THR A 104 -19.97 7.35 -9.76
C THR A 104 -18.77 6.44 -9.49
N LEU A 105 -18.81 5.70 -8.39
CA LEU A 105 -17.80 4.69 -8.02
C LEU A 105 -17.56 3.63 -9.11
N THR A 106 -18.49 3.49 -10.06
CA THR A 106 -18.43 2.56 -11.20
C THR A 106 -17.67 3.10 -12.40
N ASN A 107 -17.17 4.34 -12.35
CA ASN A 107 -16.39 4.92 -13.43
C ASN A 107 -14.96 4.34 -13.41
N GLU A 108 -14.49 3.82 -14.54
CA GLU A 108 -13.16 3.21 -14.67
C GLU A 108 -12.00 4.13 -14.27
N GLN A 109 -12.21 5.44 -14.38
CA GLN A 109 -11.23 6.45 -14.03
C GLN A 109 -11.45 6.99 -12.60
N TYR A 110 -12.36 6.44 -11.80
CA TYR A 110 -12.50 6.82 -10.39
C TYR A 110 -11.26 6.34 -9.62
N GLY A 111 -10.68 7.23 -8.82
CA GLY A 111 -9.45 6.95 -8.07
C GLY A 111 -8.16 7.03 -8.89
N SER A 112 -8.22 7.30 -10.20
CA SER A 112 -7.00 7.50 -11.01
C SER A 112 -6.29 8.81 -10.65
N VAL A 113 -4.95 8.80 -10.69
CA VAL A 113 -4.14 10.01 -10.52
C VAL A 113 -4.27 10.90 -11.75
N ILE A 114 -4.64 12.16 -11.56
CA ILE A 114 -4.81 13.16 -12.63
C ILE A 114 -3.55 14.03 -12.77
N GLY A 115 -2.81 14.21 -11.68
CA GLY A 115 -1.59 15.01 -11.63
C GLY A 115 -1.14 15.26 -10.19
N ALA A 116 -0.04 15.97 -10.00
CA ALA A 116 0.46 16.33 -8.68
C ALA A 116 -0.13 17.67 -8.22
N SER A 117 -0.53 17.75 -6.94
CA SER A 117 -0.93 19.01 -6.33
C SER A 117 0.30 19.85 -5.93
N GLY A 118 0.21 21.16 -6.12
CA GLY A 118 1.19 22.14 -5.62
C GLY A 118 0.94 22.61 -4.19
N ALA A 119 -0.06 22.05 -3.49
CA ALA A 119 -0.46 22.51 -2.17
C ALA A 119 0.63 22.26 -1.12
N ASN A 120 0.86 23.25 -0.27
CA ASN A 120 1.84 23.15 0.80
C ASN A 120 1.15 22.78 2.12
N ILE A 121 1.55 21.67 2.74
CA ILE A 121 1.04 21.19 4.03
C ILE A 121 1.21 22.26 5.13
N SER A 122 2.21 23.15 5.03
CA SER A 122 2.36 24.25 5.98
C SER A 122 1.14 25.18 6.03
N ASN A 123 0.37 25.28 4.95
CA ASN A 123 -0.83 26.12 4.91
C ASN A 123 -1.92 25.63 5.89
N THR A 124 -1.94 24.32 6.20
CA THR A 124 -2.94 23.76 7.13
C THR A 124 -2.81 24.26 8.55
N TRP A 125 -1.69 24.90 8.91
CA TRP A 125 -1.41 25.44 10.23
C TRP A 125 -1.66 26.95 10.34
N ASN A 126 -1.94 27.61 9.21
CA ASN A 126 -2.10 29.06 9.17
C ASN A 126 -3.59 29.44 9.24
N GLU A 127 -4.05 29.91 10.39
CA GLU A 127 -5.45 30.29 10.67
C GLU A 127 -6.04 31.32 9.71
N LYS A 128 -5.18 32.11 9.04
CA LYS A 128 -5.60 33.12 8.07
C LYS A 128 -5.99 32.53 6.73
N LEU A 129 -5.51 31.33 6.42
CA LEU A 129 -5.75 30.66 5.15
C LEU A 129 -7.02 29.80 5.20
N ASP A 130 -7.60 29.55 4.04
CA ASP A 130 -8.81 28.73 3.91
C ASP A 130 -8.49 27.23 4.07
N GLU A 131 -7.24 26.85 3.83
CA GLU A 131 -6.71 25.51 4.05
C GLU A 131 -6.48 25.16 5.52
N TYR A 132 -6.68 26.12 6.44
CA TYR A 132 -6.47 25.90 7.86
C TYR A 132 -7.30 24.74 8.40
N VAL A 133 -6.61 23.80 9.05
CA VAL A 133 -7.23 22.65 9.71
C VAL A 133 -7.26 22.92 11.21
N ASN A 134 -8.45 23.18 11.74
CA ASN A 134 -8.64 23.32 13.19
C ASN A 134 -8.25 22.00 13.90
N PRO A 135 -7.22 21.98 14.77
CA PRO A 135 -6.76 20.76 15.44
C PRO A 135 -7.85 20.07 16.28
N SER A 136 -8.77 20.84 16.84
CA SER A 136 -9.92 20.38 17.64
C SER A 136 -11.17 20.09 16.79
N GLY A 137 -11.14 20.44 15.50
CA GLY A 137 -12.21 20.17 14.56
C GLY A 137 -12.42 18.68 14.34
N LYS A 138 -13.65 18.29 14.03
CA LYS A 138 -14.02 16.92 13.66
C LYS A 138 -14.08 16.81 12.13
N PHE A 139 -13.49 15.74 11.61
CA PHE A 139 -13.43 15.45 10.18
C PHE A 139 -13.93 14.04 9.94
N LYS A 140 -14.89 13.89 9.04
CA LYS A 140 -15.29 12.59 8.52
C LYS A 140 -14.27 12.16 7.46
N ALA A 141 -13.66 11.01 7.66
CA ALA A 141 -12.70 10.43 6.74
C ALA A 141 -13.39 9.44 5.81
N LYS A 142 -12.93 9.40 4.56
CA LYS A 142 -13.39 8.46 3.53
C LYS A 142 -12.20 7.96 2.73
N VAL A 143 -12.14 6.65 2.51
CA VAL A 143 -11.09 6.04 1.69
C VAL A 143 -11.51 6.09 0.22
N ILE A 144 -10.55 6.44 -0.65
CA ILE A 144 -10.73 6.41 -2.10
C ILE A 144 -9.99 5.20 -2.64
N LYS A 145 -10.73 4.33 -3.32
CA LYS A 145 -10.21 3.15 -4.02
C LYS A 145 -10.41 3.32 -5.52
N ASP A 146 -9.48 2.80 -6.31
CA ASP A 146 -9.66 2.69 -7.75
C ASP A 146 -10.51 1.48 -8.14
N ASN A 147 -10.76 1.33 -9.44
CA ASN A 147 -11.48 0.18 -10.00
C ASN A 147 -10.75 -1.17 -9.81
N SER A 148 -9.45 -1.15 -9.48
CA SER A 148 -8.66 -2.33 -9.12
C SER A 148 -8.74 -2.65 -7.62
N ASN A 149 -9.61 -1.97 -6.87
CA ASN A 149 -9.78 -2.10 -5.42
C ASN A 149 -8.53 -1.73 -4.61
N VAL A 150 -7.61 -0.97 -5.20
CA VAL A 150 -6.40 -0.47 -4.54
C VAL A 150 -6.71 0.89 -3.93
N VAL A 151 -6.27 1.11 -2.69
CA VAL A 151 -6.43 2.41 -2.01
C VAL A 151 -5.50 3.44 -2.66
N ARG A 152 -6.08 4.50 -3.20
CA ARG A 152 -5.37 5.60 -3.86
C ARG A 152 -5.34 6.88 -3.03
N GLY A 153 -6.23 7.03 -2.05
CA GLY A 153 -6.21 8.24 -1.23
C GLY A 153 -7.22 8.29 -0.09
N LEU A 154 -7.20 9.43 0.59
CA LEU A 154 -8.11 9.76 1.69
C LEU A 154 -8.78 11.11 1.44
N VAL A 155 -10.06 11.21 1.77
CA VAL A 155 -10.80 12.47 1.77
C VAL A 155 -11.25 12.75 3.19
N PHE A 156 -10.81 13.88 3.74
CA PHE A 156 -11.25 14.38 5.04
C PHE A 156 -12.23 15.53 4.82
N THR A 157 -13.44 15.40 5.36
CA THR A 157 -14.47 16.44 5.28
C THR A 157 -14.82 16.93 6.67
N GLN A 158 -14.60 18.22 6.95
CA GLN A 158 -14.94 18.79 8.23
C GLN A 158 -16.44 18.69 8.48
N THR A 159 -16.83 18.04 9.57
CA THR A 159 -18.21 18.04 10.03
C THR A 159 -18.39 19.25 10.93
N THR A 160 -18.98 20.31 10.38
CA THR A 160 -19.48 21.40 11.23
C THR A 160 -20.63 20.84 12.06
N VAL A 161 -20.57 21.01 13.38
CA VAL A 161 -21.76 20.87 14.22
C VAL A 161 -22.77 21.89 13.70
N SER A 162 -23.81 21.41 13.03
CA SER A 162 -24.97 22.25 12.74
C SER A 162 -25.54 22.64 14.12
N PRO A 163 -25.70 23.94 14.41
CA PRO A 163 -26.33 24.39 15.66
C PRO A 163 -27.78 23.92 15.75
#